data_AF-A0A840E6T4-F1
#
_entry.id   AF-A0A840E6T4-F1
#
_cell.length_a   1.000
_cell.length_b   1.000
_cell.length_c   1.000
_cell.angle_alpha   90.00
_cell.angle_beta   90.00
_cell.angle_gamma   90.00
#
_symmetry.space_group_name_H-M   'P 1'
#
loop_
_entity.id
_entity.type
_entity.pdbx_description
1 polymer ?
#
loop_
_entity_poly.entity_id
_entity_poly.type
_entity_poly.pdbx_seq_one_letter_code
_entity_poly.pdbx_strand_id
1 'polypeptide(L)' 'MAERGFETLRHNPMKPIGLTNAHNPTVKPYTVIQLCQYNKLGTLYKMIGLQTKLKYDERICTSW' A
#
# COMPACT_ATOMS: atom_id res chain seq x y z
N MET A 1 3.56 -6.52 -12.16
CA MET A 1 2.22 -6.54 -11.51
C MET A 1 1.40 -5.32 -11.92
N ALA A 2 1.97 -4.12 -11.85
CA ALA A 2 1.37 -2.90 -12.40
C ALA A 2 1.15 -2.97 -13.93
N GLU A 3 2.04 -3.65 -14.66
CA GLU A 3 1.97 -3.80 -16.13
C GLU A 3 0.81 -4.67 -16.66
N ARG A 4 0.13 -5.44 -15.78
CA ARG A 4 -0.98 -6.31 -16.21
C ARG A 4 -2.30 -5.56 -16.41
N GLY A 5 -2.36 -4.28 -16.04
CA GLY A 5 -3.52 -3.40 -16.20
C GLY A 5 -3.66 -2.45 -15.01
N PHE A 6 -4.10 -1.23 -15.27
CA PHE A 6 -4.19 -0.14 -14.29
C PHE A 6 -4.98 -0.52 -13.02
N GLU A 7 -6.03 -1.33 -13.17
CA GLU A 7 -6.89 -1.72 -12.08
C GLU A 7 -6.41 -2.97 -11.32
N THR A 8 -5.37 -3.66 -11.79
CA THR A 8 -4.86 -4.91 -11.19
C THR A 8 -4.47 -4.72 -9.72
N LEU A 9 -3.93 -3.54 -9.36
CA LEU A 9 -3.54 -3.23 -7.97
C LEU A 9 -4.75 -3.06 -7.05
N ARG A 10 -5.89 -2.62 -7.59
CA ARG A 10 -7.14 -2.38 -6.83
C ARG A 10 -7.83 -3.69 -6.42
N HIS A 11 -7.70 -4.75 -7.21
CA HIS A 11 -8.44 -5.98 -6.95
C HIS A 11 -7.85 -6.85 -5.84
N ASN A 12 -6.54 -6.73 -5.58
CA ASN A 12 -5.86 -7.68 -4.70
C ASN A 12 -5.09 -6.98 -3.57
N PRO A 13 -3.92 -6.34 -3.77
CA PRO A 13 -3.17 -5.76 -2.66
C PRO A 13 -3.80 -4.48 -2.07
N MET A 14 -4.59 -3.72 -2.85
CA MET A 14 -5.10 -2.41 -2.43
C MET A 14 -6.62 -2.33 -2.25
N LYS A 15 -7.30 -3.47 -2.08
CA LYS A 15 -8.76 -3.53 -2.05
C LYS A 15 -9.34 -2.92 -0.75
N PRO A 16 -10.19 -1.89 -0.83
CA PRO A 16 -10.77 -1.22 0.34
C PRO A 16 -12.02 -1.95 0.85
N ILE A 17 -11.88 -3.19 1.34
CA ILE A 17 -13.02 -3.91 1.95
C ILE A 17 -13.19 -3.46 3.41
N GLY A 18 -14.36 -2.92 3.76
CA GLY A 18 -14.77 -2.68 5.15
C GLY A 18 -14.02 -1.55 5.88
N LEU A 19 -13.15 -0.81 5.18
CA LEU A 19 -12.37 0.29 5.75
C LEU A 19 -13.03 1.63 5.41
N THR A 20 -13.34 2.42 6.44
CA THR A 20 -13.84 3.79 6.32
C THR A 20 -12.74 4.75 6.76
N ASN A 21 -12.51 5.82 6.00
CA ASN A 21 -11.50 6.81 6.35
C ASN A 21 -11.99 7.65 7.54
N ALA A 22 -11.27 7.61 8.66
CA ALA A 22 -11.60 8.40 9.85
C ALA A 22 -11.53 9.91 9.61
N HIS A 23 -10.68 10.36 8.68
CA HIS A 23 -10.52 11.78 8.34
C HIS A 23 -11.58 12.29 7.36
N ASN A 24 -12.22 11.40 6.59
CA ASN A 24 -13.29 11.76 5.68
C ASN A 24 -14.28 10.59 5.58
N PRO A 25 -15.25 10.50 6.51
CA PRO A 25 -16.15 9.35 6.60
C PRO A 25 -17.14 9.28 5.43
N THR A 26 -17.37 10.39 4.72
CA THR A 26 -18.30 10.46 3.57
C THR A 26 -17.69 9.92 2.28
N VAL A 27 -16.37 9.83 2.17
CA VAL A 27 -15.69 9.37 0.97
C VAL A 27 -15.20 7.95 1.15
N LYS A 28 -15.73 7.02 0.35
CA LYS A 28 -15.21 5.66 0.28
C LYS A 28 -13.77 5.72 -0.27
N PRO A 29 -12.79 5.13 0.43
CA PRO A 29 -11.41 5.13 -0.06
C PRO A 29 -11.33 4.36 -1.38
N TYR A 30 -10.64 4.95 -2.36
CA TYR A 30 -10.45 4.34 -3.69
C TYR A 30 -9.56 3.11 -3.62
N THR A 31 -8.48 3.21 -2.83
CA THR A 31 -7.49 2.16 -2.57
C THR A 31 -6.94 2.31 -1.16
N VAL A 32 -6.54 1.21 -0.54
CA VAL A 32 -5.90 1.20 0.79
C VAL A 32 -4.57 0.47 0.73
N ILE A 33 -3.57 0.96 1.46
CA ILE A 33 -2.33 0.21 1.71
C ILE A 33 -2.33 -0.17 3.18
N GLN A 34 -2.19 -1.46 3.46
CA GLN A 34 -2.12 -1.95 4.83
C GLN A 34 -0.66 -1.96 5.29
N LEU A 35 -0.43 -1.43 6.49
CA LEU A 35 0.86 -1.46 7.18
C LEU A 35 0.79 -2.49 8.30
N CYS A 36 1.66 -3.50 8.26
CA CYS A 36 1.83 -4.44 9.37
C CYS A 36 3.02 -4.00 10.22
N GLN A 37 2.83 -3.92 11.53
CA GLN A 37 3.90 -3.67 12.48
C GLN A 37 4.85 -4.87 12.50
N TYR A 38 6.14 -4.64 12.21
CA TYR A 38 7.12 -5.72 12.15
C TYR A 38 7.84 -5.97 13.48
N ASN A 39 7.92 -4.96 14.35
CA ASN A 39 8.59 -5.06 15.64
C ASN A 39 7.67 -4.71 16.80
N LYS A 40 7.94 -5.30 17.98
CA LYS A 40 7.16 -5.03 19.19
C LYS A 40 7.23 -3.56 19.65
N LEU A 41 8.30 -2.86 19.25
CA LEU A 41 8.52 -1.43 19.55
C LEU A 41 7.74 -0.48 18.63
N GLY A 42 7.16 -0.96 17.52
CA GLY A 42 6.35 -0.13 16.63
C GLY A 42 7.14 0.88 15.80
N THR A 43 8.46 0.74 15.70
CA THR A 43 9.31 1.66 14.93
C THR A 43 9.47 1.23 13.46
N LEU A 44 9.10 0.00 13.12
CA LEU A 44 9.21 -0.55 11.78
C LEU A 44 7.88 -1.12 11.31
N TYR A 45 7.39 -0.60 10.19
CA TYR A 45 6.19 -1.07 9.52
C TYR A 45 6.51 -1.59 8.12
N LYS A 46 5.82 -2.66 7.73
CA LYS A 46 5.91 -3.26 6.41
C LYS A 46 4.64 -2.96 5.63
N MET A 47 4.80 -2.52 4.38
CA MET A 47 3.70 -2.46 3.41
C MET A 47 3.29 -3.88 3.01
N ILE A 48 2.06 -4.27 3.32
CA ILE A 48 1.50 -5.59 3.02
C ILE A 48 1.09 -5.65 1.55
N GLY A 49 1.32 -6.79 0.89
CA GLY A 49 0.86 -7.03 -0.48
C GLY A 49 1.70 -6.37 -1.59
N LEU A 50 2.67 -5.53 -1.25
CA LEU A 50 3.53 -4.81 -2.20
C LEU A 50 4.86 -5.55 -2.43
N GLN A 51 4.78 -6.80 -2.91
CA GLN A 51 5.98 -7.58 -3.26
C GLN A 51 6.48 -7.18 -4.65
N THR A 52 7.58 -6.44 -4.70
CA THR A 52 8.24 -6.03 -5.95
C THR A 52 9.61 -6.69 -6.09
N LYS A 53 9.98 -7.07 -7.31
CA LYS A 53 11.35 -7.47 -7.67
C LYS A 53 12.19 -6.26 -8.16
N LEU A 54 11.90 -5.07 -7.66
CA LEU A 54 12.63 -3.85 -8.01
C LEU A 54 13.94 -3.79 -7.24
N LYS A 55 14.98 -3.20 -7.85
CA LYS A 55 16.24 -2.95 -7.15
C LYS A 55 16.02 -1.87 -6.08
N TYR A 56 16.84 -1.89 -5.02
CA TYR A 56 16.68 -0.98 -3.87
C TYR A 56 16.69 0.50 -4.28
N ASP A 57 17.50 0.83 -5.30
CA ASP A 57 17.63 2.19 -5.86
C ASP A 57 16.37 2.68 -6.59
N GLU A 58 15.53 1.79 -7.11
CA GLU A 58 14.26 2.17 -7.76
C GLU A 58 13.13 2.35 -6.74
N ARG A 59 13.32 1.85 -5.51
CA ARG A 59 12.33 1.94 -4.43
C ARG A 59 12.50 3.20 -3.59
N ILE A 60 13.72 3.74 -3.52
CA ILE A 60 14.00 5.06 -2.95
C ILE A 60 13.93 6.03 -4.12
N CYS A 61 12.87 6.84 -4.17
CA CYS A 61 12.88 8.04 -5.00
C CYS A 61 13.98 8.94 -4.42
N THR A 62 15.19 8.85 -4.97
CA THR A 62 16.28 9.76 -4.64
C THR A 62 15.82 11.16 -4.99
N SER A 63 15.99 12.03 -4.01
CA SER A 63 15.63 13.45 -4.01
C SER A 63 15.99 14.17 -5.31
N TRP A 64 14.96 14.71 -5.96
CA TRP A 64 14.97 16.05 -6.57
C TRP A 64 13.77 16.81 -6.02
#